data_AF-I3V5J4-F1
#
_entry.id   AF-I3V5J4-F1
#
_cell.length_a   1.000
_cell.length_b   1.000
_cell.length_c   1.000
_cell.angle_alpha   90.00
_cell.angle_beta   90.00
_cell.angle_gamma   90.00
#
_symmetry.space_group_name_H-M   'P 1'
#
loop_
_entity.id
_entity.type
_entity.pdbx_description
1 polymer ?
#
loop_
_entity_poly.entity_id
_entity_poly.type
_entity_poly.pdbx_seq_one_letter_code
_entity_poly.pdbx_strand_id
1 'polypeptide(L)'
;MDREADRAKLEPVMRKFAEQGKPEAIIWLAQNFPKENRTSLEALASQGNGTALFTLAALRLRDGDEGEFESLMQQAAEAGNADALRFIKRQAER
;
A
#
# COMPACT_ATOMS: atom_id res chain seq x y z
N MET A 1 -9.47 -18.83 -12.26
CA MET A 1 -8.90 -18.70 -10.89
C MET A 1 -9.92 -17.98 -10.05
N ASP A 2 -10.25 -18.54 -8.89
CA ASP A 2 -11.21 -17.96 -7.95
C ASP A 2 -10.44 -17.09 -6.95
N ARG A 3 -10.37 -15.79 -7.22
CA ARG A 3 -9.63 -14.82 -6.39
C ARG A 3 -10.14 -14.76 -4.95
N GLU A 4 -11.40 -15.05 -4.72
CA GLU A 4 -12.00 -15.01 -3.40
C GLU A 4 -11.60 -16.26 -2.60
N ALA A 5 -11.65 -17.44 -3.22
CA ALA A 5 -11.14 -18.67 -2.60
C ALA A 5 -9.64 -18.59 -2.32
N ASP A 6 -8.84 -18.01 -3.22
CA ASP A 6 -7.40 -17.84 -3.03
C ASP A 6 -7.11 -16.83 -1.90
N ARG A 7 -7.87 -15.74 -1.81
CA ARG A 7 -7.78 -14.78 -0.70
C ARG A 7 -8.14 -15.43 0.64
N ALA A 8 -9.24 -16.19 0.71
CA ALA A 8 -9.67 -16.86 1.93
C ALA A 8 -8.65 -17.88 2.45
N LYS A 9 -7.93 -18.56 1.56
CA LYS A 9 -6.84 -19.48 1.92
C LYS A 9 -5.60 -18.75 2.46
N LEU A 10 -5.26 -17.59 1.88
CA LEU A 10 -4.05 -16.85 2.24
C LEU A 10 -4.25 -15.96 3.48
N GLU A 11 -5.46 -15.50 3.74
CA GLU A 11 -5.74 -14.56 4.83
C GLU A 11 -5.19 -15.01 6.19
N PRO A 12 -5.42 -16.25 6.70
CA PRO A 12 -4.92 -16.65 8.00
C PRO A 12 -3.39 -16.63 8.08
N VAL A 13 -2.73 -17.01 6.98
CA VAL A 13 -1.28 -17.03 6.85
C VAL A 13 -0.73 -15.59 6.85
N MET A 14 -1.38 -14.69 6.12
CA MET A 14 -1.00 -13.29 6.05
C MET A 14 -1.21 -12.58 7.38
N ARG A 15 -2.32 -12.85 8.10
CA ARG A 15 -2.54 -12.30 9.45
C ARG A 15 -1.41 -12.69 10.41
N LYS A 16 -1.02 -13.96 10.44
CA LYS A 16 0.10 -14.44 11.28
C LYS A 16 1.43 -13.77 10.94
N PHE A 17 1.70 -13.49 9.66
CA PHE A 17 2.92 -12.78 9.26
C PHE A 17 2.84 -11.28 9.57
N ALA A 18 1.68 -10.66 9.42
CA ALA A 18 1.47 -9.26 9.77
C ALA A 18 1.63 -9.01 11.28
N GLU A 19 1.17 -9.94 12.13
CA GLU A 19 1.43 -9.92 13.58
C GLU A 19 2.92 -9.95 13.93
N GLN A 20 3.75 -10.55 13.06
CA GLN A 20 5.21 -10.55 13.17
C GLN A 20 5.86 -9.29 12.54
N GLY A 21 5.07 -8.32 12.12
CA GLY A 21 5.52 -7.09 11.49
C GLY A 21 6.06 -7.27 10.07
N LYS A 22 5.71 -8.37 9.36
CA LYS A 22 6.18 -8.59 7.98
C LYS A 22 5.52 -7.58 7.03
N PRO A 23 6.31 -6.70 6.37
CA PRO A 23 5.76 -5.64 5.52
C PRO A 23 4.84 -6.15 4.41
N GLU A 24 5.24 -7.23 3.74
CA GLU A 24 4.50 -7.80 2.60
C GLU A 24 3.13 -8.31 3.02
N ALA A 25 3.03 -8.88 4.22
CA ALA A 25 1.77 -9.39 4.76
C ALA A 25 0.83 -8.24 5.15
N ILE A 26 1.36 -7.18 5.78
CA ILE A 26 0.60 -5.96 6.10
C ILE A 26 0.08 -5.31 4.83
N ILE A 27 0.94 -5.16 3.81
CA ILE A 27 0.56 -4.59 2.51
C ILE A 27 -0.52 -5.43 1.83
N TRP A 28 -0.35 -6.76 1.79
CA TRP A 28 -1.33 -7.65 1.18
C TRP A 28 -2.68 -7.57 1.90
N LEU A 29 -2.69 -7.56 3.24
CA LEU A 29 -3.92 -7.42 4.02
C LEU A 29 -4.57 -6.05 3.80
N ALA A 30 -3.80 -4.98 3.67
CA ALA A 30 -4.36 -3.65 3.39
C ALA A 30 -4.94 -3.52 1.98
N GLN A 31 -4.40 -4.24 0.99
CA GLN A 31 -4.98 -4.28 -0.35
C GLN A 31 -6.28 -5.07 -0.40
N ASN A 32 -6.37 -6.18 0.34
CA ASN A 32 -7.50 -7.11 0.31
C ASN A 32 -8.60 -6.77 1.34
N PHE A 33 -8.22 -6.20 2.47
CA PHE A 33 -9.07 -5.85 3.62
C PHE A 33 -8.73 -4.44 4.13
N PRO A 34 -8.90 -3.39 3.30
CA PRO A 34 -8.37 -2.04 3.55
C PRO A 34 -8.95 -1.36 4.79
N LYS A 35 -10.21 -1.65 5.16
CA LYS A 35 -10.84 -1.04 6.35
C LYS A 35 -10.22 -1.54 7.64
N GLU A 36 -9.87 -2.82 7.71
CA GLU A 36 -9.31 -3.46 8.90
C GLU A 36 -7.81 -3.20 9.07
N ASN A 37 -7.10 -2.96 7.96
CA ASN A 37 -5.64 -2.93 7.95
C ASN A 37 -5.06 -1.55 7.63
N ARG A 38 -5.89 -0.50 7.65
CA ARG A 38 -5.47 0.88 7.41
C ARG A 38 -4.38 1.31 8.39
N THR A 39 -4.60 1.13 9.69
CA THR A 39 -3.66 1.57 10.73
C THR A 39 -2.31 0.88 10.63
N SER A 40 -2.28 -0.43 10.36
CA SER A 40 -1.03 -1.18 10.17
C SER A 40 -0.27 -0.71 8.92
N LEU A 41 -1.00 -0.40 7.84
CA LEU A 41 -0.40 0.15 6.62
C LEU A 41 0.18 1.56 6.87
N GLU A 42 -0.55 2.42 7.58
CA GLU A 42 -0.10 3.77 7.94
C GLU A 42 1.14 3.72 8.84
N ALA A 43 1.19 2.81 9.81
CA ALA A 43 2.36 2.60 10.65
C ALA A 43 3.58 2.08 9.87
N LEU A 44 3.37 1.28 8.84
CA LEU A 44 4.44 0.82 7.97
C LEU A 44 4.91 1.92 7.00
N ALA A 45 3.97 2.74 6.50
CA ALA A 45 4.27 3.89 5.66
C ALA A 45 5.06 4.97 6.43
N SER A 46 4.72 5.22 7.70
CA SER A 46 5.46 6.17 8.56
C SER A 46 6.89 5.73 8.88
N GLN A 47 7.20 4.44 8.72
CA GLN A 47 8.57 3.90 8.78
C GLN A 47 9.33 4.07 7.46
N GLY A 48 8.76 4.76 6.47
CA GLY A 48 9.40 5.03 5.17
C GLY A 48 9.33 3.86 4.20
N ASN A 49 8.46 2.86 4.41
CA ASN A 49 8.32 1.77 3.45
C ASN A 49 7.65 2.26 2.16
N GLY A 50 8.41 2.32 1.07
CA GLY A 50 7.92 2.85 -0.21
C GLY A 50 6.71 2.11 -0.79
N THR A 51 6.62 0.79 -0.61
CA THR A 51 5.46 0.01 -1.08
C THR A 51 4.22 0.26 -0.23
N ALA A 52 4.38 0.46 1.08
CA ALA A 52 3.29 0.85 1.96
C ALA A 52 2.79 2.27 1.65
N LEU A 53 3.70 3.22 1.42
CA LEU A 53 3.37 4.59 0.97
C LEU A 53 2.59 4.57 -0.36
N PHE A 54 3.07 3.82 -1.34
CA PHE A 54 2.38 3.64 -2.63
C PHE A 54 0.98 3.03 -2.45
N THR A 55 0.87 1.99 -1.62
CA THR A 55 -0.41 1.33 -1.35
C THR A 55 -1.37 2.29 -0.64
N LEU A 56 -0.89 3.06 0.34
CA LEU A 56 -1.69 4.05 1.05
C LEU A 56 -2.17 5.15 0.10
N ALA A 57 -1.30 5.65 -0.79
CA ALA A 57 -1.67 6.61 -1.83
C ALA A 57 -2.84 6.09 -2.67
N ALA A 58 -2.72 4.86 -3.20
CA ALA A 58 -3.76 4.25 -4.02
C ALA A 58 -5.11 4.12 -3.27
N LEU A 59 -5.06 3.84 -1.96
CA LEU A 59 -6.27 3.82 -1.14
C LEU A 59 -6.86 5.22 -0.93
N ARG A 60 -6.03 6.25 -0.70
CA ARG A 60 -6.49 7.65 -0.56
C ARG A 60 -7.14 8.18 -1.84
N LEU A 61 -6.56 7.86 -3.00
CA LEU A 61 -7.18 8.17 -4.30
C LEU A 61 -8.54 7.51 -4.46
N ARG A 62 -8.69 6.24 -4.06
CA ARG A 62 -9.98 5.53 -4.10
C ARG A 62 -11.01 6.18 -3.19
N ASP A 63 -10.57 6.74 -2.07
CA ASP A 63 -11.44 7.45 -1.12
C ASP A 63 -11.73 8.91 -1.58
N GLY A 64 -11.17 9.33 -2.71
CA GLY A 64 -11.37 10.66 -3.31
C GLY A 64 -10.41 11.74 -2.83
N ASP A 65 -9.38 11.37 -2.07
CA ASP A 65 -8.37 12.30 -1.56
C ASP A 65 -7.18 12.37 -2.52
N GLU A 66 -7.32 13.19 -3.56
CA GLU A 66 -6.29 13.41 -4.57
C GLU A 66 -5.06 14.14 -3.99
N GLY A 67 -5.26 15.02 -3.01
CA GLY A 67 -4.17 15.78 -2.39
C GLY A 67 -3.22 14.90 -1.58
N GLU A 68 -3.77 14.02 -0.74
CA GLU A 68 -2.95 13.04 -0.03
C GLU A 68 -2.35 12.00 -0.98
N PHE A 69 -3.07 11.61 -2.03
CA PHE A 69 -2.52 10.70 -3.05
C PHE A 69 -1.22 11.24 -3.63
N GLU A 70 -1.19 12.49 -4.11
CA GLU A 70 0.02 13.06 -4.72
C GLU A 70 1.18 13.16 -3.73
N SER A 71 0.90 13.62 -2.51
CA SER A 71 1.92 13.72 -1.46
C SER A 71 2.53 12.35 -1.12
N LEU A 72 1.70 11.32 -0.97
CA LEU A 72 2.15 9.97 -0.68
C LEU A 72 2.89 9.33 -1.86
N MET A 73 2.50 9.64 -3.10
CA MET A 73 3.24 9.18 -4.29
C MET A 73 4.63 9.79 -4.36
N GLN A 74 4.79 11.06 -4.00
CA GLN A 74 6.10 11.70 -3.92
C GLN A 74 6.98 11.02 -2.85
N GLN A 75 6.44 10.82 -1.64
CA GLN A 75 7.15 10.11 -0.56
C GLN A 75 7.52 8.68 -0.95
N ALA A 76 6.61 7.95 -1.61
CA ALA A 76 6.89 6.61 -2.10
C ALA A 76 8.04 6.60 -3.13
N ALA A 77 8.10 7.60 -4.01
CA ALA A 77 9.16 7.74 -4.99
C ALA A 77 10.51 8.04 -4.32
N GLU A 78 10.53 8.93 -3.31
CA GLU A 78 11.72 9.23 -2.50
C GLU A 78 12.21 7.99 -1.72
N ALA A 79 11.28 7.15 -1.27
CA ALA A 79 11.56 5.85 -0.65
C ALA A 79 11.95 4.76 -1.68
N GLY A 80 12.12 5.10 -2.96
CA GLY A 80 12.60 4.20 -4.00
C GLY A 80 11.53 3.26 -4.59
N ASN A 81 10.24 3.51 -4.36
CA ASN A 81 9.19 2.72 -4.99
C ASN A 81 9.17 2.95 -6.52
N ALA A 82 9.38 1.88 -7.29
CA ALA A 82 9.53 1.96 -8.74
C ALA A 82 8.26 2.45 -9.46
N ASP A 83 7.08 2.07 -8.98
CA ASP A 83 5.81 2.48 -9.58
C ASP A 83 5.50 3.96 -9.29
N ALA A 84 5.85 4.43 -8.09
CA ALA A 84 5.78 5.83 -7.72
C ALA A 84 6.76 6.69 -8.54
N LEU A 85 8.01 6.24 -8.70
CA LEU A 85 9.00 6.92 -9.55
C LEU A 85 8.50 7.05 -11.00
N ARG A 86 7.88 6.00 -11.54
CA ARG A 86 7.27 6.03 -12.89
C ARG A 86 6.10 7.00 -12.97
N PHE A 87 5.29 7.10 -11.91
CA PHE A 87 4.19 8.07 -11.84
C PHE A 87 4.72 9.50 -11.85
N ILE A 88 5.66 9.82 -10.96
CA ILE A 88 6.24 11.17 -10.86
C ILE A 88 6.95 11.56 -12.17
N LYS A 89 7.69 10.64 -12.79
CA LYS A 89 8.31 10.88 -14.11
C LYS A 89 7.28 11.29 -15.16
N ARG A 90 6.14 10.59 -15.24
CA ARG A 90 5.07 10.92 -16.21
C ARG A 90 4.40 12.26 -15.90
N GLN A 91 4.33 12.67 -14.63
CA GLN A 91 3.77 13.98 -14.26
C GLN A 91 4.71 15.11 -14.67
N ALA A 92 6.03 14.92 -14.52
CA ALA A 92 7.02 15.92 -14.93
C ALA A 92 7.12 16.10 -16.46
N GLU A 93 6.62 15.14 -17.23
CA GLU A 93 6.60 15.16 -18.71
C GLU A 93 5.31 15.76 -19.29
N ARG A 94 4.34 16.16 -18.45
CA ARG A 94 3.08 16.81 -18.86
C ARG A 94 3.21 18.33 -18.89
#